data_AF-A0A1G3AC40-F1
#
_entry.id   AF-A0A1G3AC40-F1
#
_cell.length_a   1.000
_cell.length_b   1.000
_cell.length_c   1.000
_cell.angle_alpha   90.00
_cell.angle_beta   90.00
_cell.angle_gamma   90.00
#
_symmetry.space_group_name_H-M   'P 1'
#
loop_
_entity.id
_entity.type
_entity.pdbx_description
1 polymer ?
#
loop_
_entity_poly.entity_id
_entity_poly.type
_entity_poly.pdbx_seq_one_letter_code
_entity_poly.pdbx_strand_id
1 'polypeptide(L)'
;MRLELGPEGLHVLLVCPGPIARHDPRLYPLEGLEDLPERARRPGAGVKVGATSPQKLARAILRACRRRQPELVVPGRARLLFALTQLWPALGDWIVLRKT
;
A
#
# COMPACT_ATOMS: atom_id res chain seq x y z
N MET A 1 15.95 -2.47 10.11
CA MET A 1 15.28 -2.66 11.41
C MET A 1 14.92 -4.09 11.78
N ARG A 2 14.15 -4.88 11.02
CA ARG A 2 13.77 -6.25 11.47
C ARG A 2 14.98 -7.13 11.84
N LEU A 3 16.04 -7.09 11.03
CA LEU A 3 17.26 -7.87 11.26
C LEU A 3 18.13 -7.26 12.37
N GLU A 4 18.10 -5.94 12.54
CA GLU A 4 18.86 -5.21 13.57
C GLU A 4 18.26 -5.40 14.97
N LEU A 5 16.94 -5.29 15.10
CA LEU A 5 16.22 -5.30 16.38
C LEU A 5 15.73 -6.70 16.79
N GLY A 6 15.79 -7.67 15.88
CA GLY A 6 15.42 -9.07 16.15
C GLY A 6 16.20 -9.69 17.32
N PRO A 7 17.55 -9.53 17.39
CA PRO A 7 18.35 -9.97 18.53
C PRO A 7 17.95 -9.34 19.88
N GLU A 8 17.38 -8.14 19.86
CA GLU A 8 16.87 -7.44 21.07
C GLU A 8 15.48 -7.93 21.50
N GLY A 9 14.92 -8.93 20.81
CA GLY A 9 13.60 -9.47 21.11
C GLY A 9 12.44 -8.63 20.58
N LEU A 10 12.73 -7.60 19.77
CA LEU A 10 11.72 -6.70 19.21
C LEU A 10 11.16 -7.25 17.89
N HIS A 11 9.83 -7.22 17.78
CA HIS A 11 9.12 -7.58 16.56
C HIS A 11 8.80 -6.34 15.73
N VAL A 12 9.17 -6.36 14.44
CA VAL A 12 8.88 -5.29 13.48
C VAL A 12 7.89 -5.78 12.43
N LEU A 13 6.77 -5.06 12.26
CA LEU A 13 5.78 -5.27 11.20
C LEU A 13 5.88 -4.15 10.17
N LEU A 14 6.16 -4.48 8.91
CA LEU A 14 5.99 -3.56 7.79
C LEU A 14 4.53 -3.56 7.34
N VAL A 15 3.90 -2.38 7.22
CA VAL A 15 2.53 -2.25 6.70
C VAL A 15 2.56 -1.48 5.40
N CYS A 16 2.06 -2.10 4.32
CA CYS A 16 1.99 -1.52 2.98
C CYS A 16 0.51 -1.38 2.58
N PRO A 17 -0.20 -0.32 3.05
CA PRO A 17 -1.59 -0.09 2.68
C PRO A 17 -1.68 0.66 1.35
N GLY A 18 -2.68 0.32 0.55
CA GLY A 18 -3.19 1.15 -0.54
C GLY A 18 -3.92 2.38 0.03
N PRO A 19 -4.60 3.16 -0.83
CA PRO A 19 -5.33 4.35 -0.41
C PRO A 19 -6.23 4.07 0.79
N ILE A 20 -6.14 4.88 1.84
CA ILE A 20 -6.96 4.76 3.04
C ILE A 20 -8.17 5.69 2.89
N ALA A 21 -9.37 5.18 3.13
CA ALA A 21 -10.59 5.96 3.06
C ALA A 21 -10.60 7.03 4.16
N ARG A 22 -10.93 8.26 3.78
CA ARG A 22 -10.91 9.45 4.62
C ARG A 22 -11.92 10.46 4.09
N HIS A 23 -12.54 11.21 4.99
CA HIS A 23 -13.50 12.26 4.64
C HIS A 23 -12.86 13.66 4.73
N ASP A 24 -11.85 13.82 5.57
CA ASP A 24 -11.17 15.10 5.79
C ASP A 24 -10.25 15.49 4.62
N PRO A 25 -10.01 16.79 4.38
CA PRO A 25 -9.02 17.30 3.45
C PRO A 25 -7.58 17.01 3.92
N ARG A 26 -6.62 16.93 2.98
CA ARG A 26 -5.22 16.60 3.33
C ARG A 26 -4.69 17.61 4.33
N LEU A 27 -4.03 17.10 5.36
CA LEU A 27 -3.42 17.95 6.39
C LEU A 27 -2.31 18.83 5.79
N TYR A 28 -1.63 18.32 4.77
CA TYR A 28 -0.55 19.00 4.07
C TYR A 28 -0.78 18.94 2.55
N PRO A 29 -0.46 20.02 1.82
CA PRO A 29 -0.47 20.00 0.36
C PRO A 29 0.58 18.99 -0.14
N LEU A 30 0.33 18.44 -1.32
CA LEU A 30 1.31 17.61 -2.02
C LEU A 30 2.15 18.52 -2.92
N GLU A 31 3.44 18.63 -2.62
CA GLU A 31 4.41 19.32 -3.46
C GLU A 31 4.68 18.50 -4.73
N GLY A 32 5.00 19.17 -5.84
CA GLY A 32 5.38 18.51 -7.10
C GLY A 32 4.22 17.89 -7.90
N LEU A 33 2.96 18.31 -7.67
CA LEU A 33 1.81 17.86 -8.46
C LEU A 33 1.53 18.71 -9.71
N GLU A 34 2.16 19.87 -9.82
CA GLU A 34 1.84 20.90 -10.83
C GLU A 34 2.01 20.35 -12.26
N ASP A 35 3.09 19.60 -12.51
CA ASP A 35 3.38 19.00 -13.82
C ASP A 35 2.66 17.68 -14.08
N LEU A 36 1.92 17.15 -13.10
CA LEU A 36 1.24 15.87 -13.25
C LEU A 36 -0.16 16.03 -13.86
N PRO A 37 -0.57 15.18 -14.81
CA PRO A 37 -1.94 15.11 -15.30
C PRO A 37 -2.94 14.89 -14.14
N GLU A 38 -4.13 15.49 -14.20
CA GLU A 38 -5.13 15.39 -13.12
C GLU A 38 -5.44 13.95 -12.68
N ARG A 39 -5.45 13.00 -13.63
CA ARG A 39 -5.66 11.58 -13.34
C ARG A 39 -4.59 10.99 -12.42
N ALA A 40 -3.33 11.40 -12.57
CA ALA A 40 -2.19 10.91 -11.82
C ALA A 40 -2.11 11.53 -10.41
N ARG A 41 -2.75 12.69 -10.20
CA ARG A 41 -2.88 13.34 -8.88
C ARG A 41 -3.83 12.58 -7.93
N ARG A 42 -4.60 11.62 -8.44
CA ARG A 42 -5.54 10.81 -7.64
C ARG A 42 -4.80 9.76 -6.82
N PRO A 43 -5.35 9.31 -5.67
CA PRO A 43 -4.74 8.23 -4.87
C PRO A 43 -4.42 7.00 -5.71
N GLY A 44 -3.26 6.38 -5.46
CA GLY A 44 -2.80 5.23 -6.26
C GLY A 44 -2.39 5.60 -7.69
N ALA A 45 -1.98 6.86 -7.92
CA ALA A 45 -1.56 7.37 -9.23
C ALA A 45 -2.62 7.24 -10.34
N GLY A 46 -3.91 7.26 -9.97
CA GLY A 46 -5.03 7.11 -10.89
C GLY A 46 -5.53 5.68 -11.08
N VAL A 47 -4.81 4.66 -10.57
CA VAL A 47 -5.28 3.28 -10.60
C VAL A 47 -6.57 3.16 -9.78
N LYS A 48 -7.60 2.52 -10.34
CA LYS A 48 -8.88 2.26 -9.67
C LYS A 48 -8.75 1.21 -8.57
N VAL A 49 -8.09 1.58 -7.47
CA VAL A 49 -7.98 0.79 -6.25
C VAL A 49 -8.97 1.34 -5.24
N GLY A 50 -9.86 0.48 -4.75
CA GLY A 50 -10.82 0.85 -3.70
C GLY A 50 -10.09 1.30 -2.43
N ALA A 51 -10.56 2.38 -1.82
CA ALA A 51 -9.99 2.87 -0.58
C ALA A 51 -10.27 1.89 0.57
N THR A 52 -9.26 1.63 1.39
CA THR A 52 -9.32 0.72 2.52
C THR A 52 -9.94 1.43 3.72
N SER A 53 -10.93 0.79 4.38
CA SER A 53 -11.48 1.31 5.64
C SER A 53 -10.39 1.40 6.72
N PRO A 54 -10.22 2.55 7.39
CA PRO A 54 -9.27 2.70 8.50
C PRO A 54 -9.46 1.67 9.59
N GLN A 55 -10.72 1.39 9.98
CA GLN A 55 -11.06 0.45 11.05
C GLN A 55 -10.75 -1.00 10.66
N LYS A 56 -10.89 -1.36 9.37
CA LYS A 56 -10.47 -2.68 8.87
C LYS A 56 -8.95 -2.81 8.86
N LEU A 57 -8.24 -1.77 8.41
CA LEU A 57 -6.78 -1.73 8.39
C LEU A 57 -6.20 -1.84 9.81
N ALA A 58 -6.69 -1.03 10.76
CA ALA A 58 -6.23 -1.07 12.15
C ALA A 58 -6.40 -2.46 12.78
N ARG A 59 -7.57 -3.11 12.58
CA ARG A 59 -7.79 -4.49 13.03
C ARG A 59 -6.83 -5.50 12.39
N ALA A 60 -6.53 -5.33 11.11
CA ALA A 60 -5.57 -6.18 10.41
C ALA A 60 -4.15 -5.99 10.96
N ILE A 61 -3.72 -4.75 11.21
CA ILE A 61 -2.42 -4.44 11.84
C ILE A 61 -2.31 -5.10 13.20
N LEU A 62 -3.29 -4.91 14.09
CA LEU A 62 -3.29 -5.52 15.42
C LEU A 62 -3.23 -7.05 15.35
N ARG A 63 -3.96 -7.67 14.42
CA ARG A 63 -3.91 -9.11 14.19
C ARG A 63 -2.54 -9.56 13.66
N ALA A 64 -1.92 -8.81 12.75
CA ALA A 64 -0.60 -9.09 12.22
C ALA A 64 0.50 -8.99 13.30
N CYS A 65 0.44 -7.97 14.16
CA CYS A 65 1.32 -7.83 15.32
C CYS A 65 1.20 -9.03 16.27
N ARG A 66 -0.04 -9.44 16.63
CA ARG A 66 -0.26 -10.61 17.49
C ARG A 66 0.29 -11.91 16.89
N ARG A 67 0.21 -12.06 15.57
CA ARG A 67 0.73 -13.22 14.84
C ARG A 67 2.22 -13.13 14.52
N ARG A 68 2.90 -12.05 14.96
CA ARG A 68 4.30 -11.76 14.65
C ARG A 68 4.61 -11.87 13.15
N GLN A 69 3.73 -11.31 12.32
CA GLN A 69 3.94 -11.27 10.87
C GLN A 69 4.98 -10.20 10.53
N PRO A 70 5.94 -10.49 9.64
CA PRO A 70 6.94 -9.49 9.25
C PRO A 70 6.36 -8.40 8.32
N GLU A 71 5.29 -8.71 7.58
CA GLU A 71 4.71 -7.82 6.57
C GLU A 71 3.19 -7.98 6.45
N LEU A 72 2.49 -6.87 6.25
CA LEU A 72 1.06 -6.79 5.94
C LEU A 72 0.81 -5.90 4.72
N VAL A 73 0.42 -6.50 3.59
CA VAL A 73 0.05 -5.78 2.36
C VAL A 73 -1.47 -5.73 2.21
N VAL A 74 -2.04 -4.53 2.05
CA VAL A 74 -3.48 -4.32 1.93
C VAL A 74 -3.78 -3.38 0.76
N PRO A 75 -4.66 -3.73 -0.19
CA PRO A 75 -5.38 -4.99 -0.31
C PRO A 75 -4.43 -6.13 -0.69
N GLY A 76 -4.66 -7.34 -0.18
CA GLY A 76 -3.77 -8.49 -0.45
C GLY A 76 -3.61 -8.84 -1.93
N ARG A 77 -4.52 -8.40 -2.80
CA ARG A 77 -4.38 -8.52 -4.28
C ARG A 77 -3.20 -7.71 -4.82
N ALA A 78 -2.85 -6.59 -4.18
CA ALA A 78 -1.67 -5.80 -4.56
C ALA A 78 -0.37 -6.60 -4.38
N ARG A 79 -0.32 -7.50 -3.37
CA ARG A 79 0.80 -8.42 -3.18
C ARG A 79 0.96 -9.39 -4.35
N LEU A 80 -0.15 -9.87 -4.92
CA LEU A 80 -0.13 -10.72 -6.11
C LEU A 80 0.37 -9.95 -7.33
N LEU A 81 -0.12 -8.72 -7.53
CA LEU A 81 0.36 -7.87 -8.62
C LEU A 81 1.87 -7.61 -8.49
N PHE A 82 2.35 -7.32 -7.29
CA PHE A 82 3.79 -7.16 -7.03
C PHE A 82 4.58 -8.44 -7.35
N ALA A 83 4.10 -9.60 -6.94
CA ALA A 83 4.76 -10.87 -7.29
C ALA A 83 4.77 -11.11 -8.81
N LEU A 84 3.66 -10.80 -9.50
CA LEU A 84 3.55 -10.93 -10.95
C LEU A 84 4.47 -9.97 -11.69
N THR A 85 4.64 -8.73 -11.22
CA THR A 85 5.53 -7.75 -11.87
C THR A 85 7.00 -8.15 -11.71
N GLN A 86 7.38 -8.79 -10.61
CA GLN A 86 8.74 -9.32 -10.43
C GLN A 86 9.05 -10.51 -11.34
N LEU A 87 8.05 -11.33 -11.68
CA LEU A 87 8.21 -12.47 -12.59
C LEU A 87 8.10 -12.08 -14.06
N TRP A 88 7.13 -11.21 -14.38
CA TRP A 88 6.83 -10.74 -15.73
C TRP A 88 6.49 -9.24 -15.73
N PRO A 89 7.49 -8.36 -15.87
CA PRO A 89 7.29 -6.92 -15.85
C PRO A 89 6.20 -6.44 -16.84
N ALA A 90 6.26 -6.92 -18.09
CA ALA A 90 5.31 -6.55 -19.14
C ALA A 90 3.85 -6.92 -18.82
N LEU A 91 3.62 -8.06 -18.15
CA LEU A 91 2.28 -8.46 -17.73
C LEU A 91 1.76 -7.55 -16.61
N GLY A 92 2.65 -7.16 -15.70
CA GLY A 92 2.36 -6.18 -14.65
C GLY A 92 1.91 -4.83 -15.22
N ASP A 93 2.68 -4.29 -16.15
CA ASP A 93 2.39 -3.02 -16.82
C ASP A 93 1.05 -3.07 -17.55
N TRP A 94 0.77 -4.16 -18.26
CA TRP A 94 -0.49 -4.36 -18.95
C TRP A 94 -1.70 -4.37 -17.99
N ILE A 95 -1.60 -5.02 -16.83
CA ILE A 95 -2.67 -5.03 -15.82
C ILE A 95 -2.90 -3.62 -15.26
N VAL A 96 -1.83 -2.87 -15.01
CA VAL A 96 -1.91 -1.50 -14.47
C VAL A 96 -2.56 -0.56 -15.48
N LEU A 97 -2.14 -0.60 -16.74
CA LEU A 97 -2.70 0.23 -17.82
C LEU A 97 -4.20 -0.03 -18.03
N ARG A 98 -4.65 -1.27 -17.86
CA ARG A 98 -6.09 -1.60 -17.96
C ARG A 98 -6.92 -1.11 -16.77
N LYS A 99 -6.28 -0.80 -15.65
CA LYS A 99 -6.92 -0.41 -14.37
C LYS A 99 -6.82 1.08 -14.06
N THR A 100 -6.06 1.83 -14.84
CA THR A 100 -5.89 3.29 -14.76
C THR A 100 -6.85 3.96 -15.72
#